data_AF-A0A0T0M640-F1
#
_entry.id   AF-A0A0T0M640-F1
#
_cell.length_a   1.000
_cell.length_b   1.000
_cell.length_c   1.000
_cell.angle_alpha   90.00
_cell.angle_beta   90.00
_cell.angle_gamma   90.00
#
_symmetry.space_group_name_H-M   'P 1'
#
loop_
_entity.id
_entity.type
_entity.pdbx_description
1 polymer ?
#
loop_
_entity_poly.entity_id
_entity_poly.type
_entity_poly.pdbx_seq_one_letter_code
_entity_poly.pdbx_strand_id
1 'polypeptide(L)'
;MNSLYNYINSFKDRQIRDDKTIEIVDGEFTVFIFCDRKIENDSLFTGESTLKSIAIRKYKSDFDGLVNELYYFLNLSYRQINKIPKYSLSRGANNQDKVFFEIIFPIDEDLNHNNITSVTTAYRNVKIQQIHNSFKLEDSQFIESNDIGIVQSNTKTRRLGYLKLIVELFESSNYFPITYLGKRIETDSMLYNDALYEYGSRMGDDKGLIKKTDSGSSAKPYIELLEQLNLLTQVNSSYILTKQSKIYFQLNKFLKQEIDVVDANLFQLNLLDKLFFFRQILISDPLYIWVIIDIIFIVRKPIGTMSIKKLFVDYIKNELDLSQAHSNNNATKRKIIDLKTRISSWQKPLTYLEHIVEPRINWLVDLGILELKTESKEKLYYFSKSGLNLINVLFEILEKNLNKHLIIESVINNHYFYIFNYIFDLNKDKGSLDINKIENYLLEAFQVFKTEAPNRIAASQAIDYVCFKSFFDDNLIVEFEEIKKHLHRPNNKFSMDWFKTENDGALYLKK
;
A
#
# COMPACT_ATOMS: atom_id res chain seq x y z
N MET A 1 18.26 -33.56 12.68
CA MET A 1 19.56 -32.90 12.66
C MET A 1 20.54 -33.62 11.73
N ASN A 2 21.06 -34.82 12.02
CA ASN A 2 22.08 -35.54 11.23
C ASN A 2 21.97 -35.49 9.68
N SER A 3 20.77 -35.50 9.11
CA SER A 3 20.56 -35.38 7.66
C SER A 3 20.96 -34.01 7.08
N LEU A 4 20.73 -32.91 7.82
CA LEU A 4 21.14 -31.56 7.42
C LEU A 4 22.65 -31.40 7.44
N TYR A 5 23.30 -31.98 8.45
CA TYR A 5 24.76 -32.06 8.50
C TYR A 5 25.29 -32.86 7.32
N ASN A 6 24.67 -33.98 6.96
CA ASN A 6 25.04 -34.76 5.78
C ASN A 6 24.82 -33.99 4.47
N TYR A 7 23.71 -33.24 4.34
CA TYR A 7 23.46 -32.38 3.19
C TYR A 7 24.52 -31.28 3.08
N ILE A 8 24.84 -30.58 4.16
CA ILE A 8 25.90 -29.56 4.24
C ILE A 8 27.26 -30.17 3.89
N ASN A 9 27.54 -31.37 4.41
CA ASN A 9 28.77 -32.09 4.14
C ASN A 9 28.86 -32.63 2.69
N SER A 10 27.74 -32.66 1.94
CA SER A 10 27.71 -33.10 0.53
C SER A 10 28.21 -32.04 -0.46
N PHE A 11 28.30 -30.78 -0.04
CA PHE A 11 28.85 -29.72 -0.88
C PHE A 11 30.38 -29.83 -0.94
N LYS A 12 30.93 -29.86 -2.16
CA LYS A 12 32.37 -29.97 -2.42
C LYS A 12 33.10 -28.65 -2.15
N ASP A 13 32.49 -27.52 -2.48
CA ASP A 13 33.08 -26.19 -2.37
C ASP A 13 32.55 -25.42 -1.14
N ARG A 14 32.80 -25.99 0.05
CA ARG A 14 32.49 -25.31 1.33
C ARG A 14 33.75 -24.65 1.91
N GLN A 15 33.60 -23.45 2.43
CA GLN A 15 34.65 -22.71 3.14
C GLN A 15 34.14 -22.32 4.52
N ILE A 16 34.96 -22.53 5.55
CA ILE A 16 34.71 -21.95 6.88
C ILE A 16 35.16 -20.50 6.81
N ARG A 17 34.20 -19.56 6.79
CA ARG A 17 34.49 -18.13 6.62
C ARG A 17 34.99 -17.51 7.92
N ASP A 18 34.37 -17.90 9.02
CA ASP A 18 34.75 -17.55 10.38
C ASP A 18 34.44 -18.72 11.31
N ASP A 19 34.71 -18.56 12.61
CA ASP A 19 34.59 -19.63 13.57
C ASP A 19 33.13 -20.07 13.84
N LYS A 20 32.12 -19.45 13.21
CA LYS A 20 30.69 -19.77 13.35
C LYS A 20 29.90 -19.82 12.04
N THR A 21 30.55 -19.58 10.90
CA THR A 21 29.89 -19.42 9.60
C THR A 21 30.50 -20.33 8.55
N ILE A 22 29.65 -21.17 7.94
CA ILE A 22 30.01 -21.92 6.73
C ILE A 22 29.48 -21.18 5.51
N GLU A 23 30.35 -20.99 4.54
CA GLU A 23 30.05 -20.41 3.24
C GLU A 23 30.11 -21.50 2.16
N ILE A 24 29.05 -21.56 1.35
CA ILE A 24 28.95 -22.49 0.23
C ILE A 24 28.61 -21.66 -1.00
N VAL A 25 29.54 -21.64 -1.97
CA VAL A 25 29.37 -20.87 -3.21
C VAL A 25 28.82 -21.79 -4.30
N ASP A 26 27.76 -21.36 -4.98
CA ASP A 26 27.09 -22.13 -6.03
C ASP A 26 26.56 -21.18 -7.13
N GLY A 27 27.39 -20.93 -8.14
CA GLY A 27 27.08 -20.01 -9.23
C GLY A 27 26.88 -18.57 -8.73
N GLU A 28 25.69 -18.02 -8.98
CA GLU A 28 25.30 -16.67 -8.55
C GLU A 28 24.81 -16.60 -7.09
N PHE A 29 24.72 -17.74 -6.41
CA PHE A 29 24.22 -17.83 -5.04
C PHE A 29 25.31 -18.25 -4.08
N THR A 30 25.26 -17.68 -2.88
CA THR A 30 26.07 -18.15 -1.75
C THR A 30 25.14 -18.49 -0.60
N VAL A 31 25.28 -19.71 -0.07
CA VAL A 31 24.56 -20.16 1.11
C VAL A 31 25.46 -20.01 2.32
N PHE A 32 25.01 -19.21 3.29
CA PHE A 32 25.63 -19.03 4.59
C PHE A 32 24.89 -19.84 5.63
N ILE A 33 25.62 -20.57 6.46
CA ILE A 33 25.07 -21.36 7.55
C ILE A 33 25.69 -20.86 8.84
N PHE A 34 24.85 -20.30 9.70
CA PHE A 34 25.26 -19.69 10.96
C PHE A 34 25.01 -20.67 12.12
N CYS A 35 26.03 -20.85 12.94
CA CYS A 35 26.01 -21.76 14.10
C CYS A 35 26.06 -20.96 15.40
N ASP A 36 25.43 -21.46 16.47
CA ASP A 36 25.56 -20.82 17.79
C ASP A 36 26.95 -21.05 18.40
N ARG A 37 27.53 -22.23 18.13
CA ARG A 37 28.80 -22.70 18.66
C ARG A 37 29.90 -22.63 17.61
N LYS A 38 31.14 -22.60 18.11
CA LYS A 38 32.35 -22.60 17.31
C LYS A 38 32.41 -23.85 16.43
N ILE A 39 32.77 -23.69 15.17
CA ILE A 39 33.05 -24.78 14.23
C ILE A 39 34.48 -25.23 14.47
N GLU A 40 34.68 -26.48 14.87
CA GLU A 40 36.02 -27.05 15.04
C GLU A 40 36.63 -27.38 13.66
N ASN A 41 37.84 -26.89 13.42
CA ASN A 41 38.53 -27.04 12.14
C ASN A 41 38.67 -28.52 11.75
N ASP A 42 38.41 -28.83 10.48
CA ASP A 42 38.61 -30.11 9.79
C ASP A 42 37.76 -31.34 10.16
N SER A 43 36.81 -31.25 11.10
CA SER A 43 35.86 -32.35 11.31
C SER A 43 34.56 -32.13 10.54
N LEU A 44 34.05 -33.21 9.92
CA LEU A 44 32.66 -33.33 9.47
C LEU A 44 31.77 -32.64 10.49
N PHE A 45 30.88 -31.75 10.05
CA PHE A 45 29.98 -31.01 10.93
C PHE A 45 29.33 -32.04 11.89
N THR A 46 29.81 -32.11 13.12
CA THR A 46 29.37 -33.07 14.12
C THR A 46 28.10 -32.50 14.71
N GLY A 47 27.08 -33.33 14.94
CA GLY A 47 25.71 -32.91 15.29
C GLY A 47 25.54 -32.10 16.60
N GLU A 48 26.62 -31.58 17.19
CA GLU A 48 26.65 -30.89 18.48
C GLU A 48 26.52 -29.36 18.40
N SER A 49 26.79 -28.73 17.25
CA SER A 49 26.58 -27.29 17.06
C SER A 49 25.14 -27.01 16.64
N THR A 50 24.37 -26.32 17.50
CA THR A 50 23.01 -25.90 17.16
C THR A 50 23.07 -24.87 16.03
N LEU A 51 22.42 -25.21 14.91
CA LEU A 51 22.29 -24.33 13.77
C LEU A 51 21.32 -23.21 14.14
N LYS A 52 21.73 -21.96 13.90
CA LYS A 52 20.96 -20.77 14.25
C LYS A 52 20.09 -20.29 13.10
N SER A 53 20.69 -20.18 11.91
CA SER A 53 20.01 -19.68 10.71
C SER A 53 20.76 -20.06 9.45
N ILE A 54 20.04 -20.05 8.33
CA ILE A 54 20.61 -20.16 6.99
C ILE A 54 20.29 -18.87 6.25
N ALA A 55 21.26 -18.31 5.53
CA ALA A 55 21.01 -17.21 4.62
C ALA A 55 21.41 -17.59 3.19
N ILE A 56 20.56 -17.25 2.24
CA ILE A 56 20.84 -17.41 0.81
C ILE A 56 21.06 -16.01 0.25
N ARG A 57 22.28 -15.73 -0.21
CA ARG A 57 22.65 -14.47 -0.86
C ARG A 57 22.70 -14.65 -2.36
N LYS A 58 22.21 -13.65 -3.10
CA LYS A 58 22.39 -13.56 -4.54
C LYS A 58 23.35 -12.43 -4.91
N TYR A 59 24.25 -12.73 -5.85
CA TYR A 59 25.17 -11.81 -6.49
C TYR A 59 24.86 -11.74 -8.00
N LYS A 60 24.79 -10.55 -8.60
CA LYS A 60 24.54 -10.34 -10.04
C LYS A 60 25.33 -9.13 -10.59
N SER A 61 25.52 -9.02 -11.90
CA SER A 61 26.15 -7.84 -12.54
C SER A 61 25.17 -6.68 -12.77
N ASP A 62 23.89 -6.97 -13.03
CA ASP A 62 22.89 -5.98 -13.48
C ASP A 62 21.64 -5.97 -12.58
N PHE A 63 21.16 -4.77 -12.26
CA PHE A 63 20.06 -4.50 -11.32
C PHE A 63 18.65 -4.81 -11.84
N ASP A 64 18.50 -5.08 -13.14
CA ASP A 64 17.18 -5.21 -13.78
C ASP A 64 16.46 -6.51 -13.36
N GLY A 65 15.20 -6.36 -12.92
CA GLY A 65 14.31 -7.44 -12.48
C GLY A 65 14.62 -8.04 -11.10
N LEU A 66 15.39 -7.34 -10.26
CA LEU A 66 15.78 -7.84 -8.93
C LEU A 66 14.58 -8.14 -8.03
N VAL A 67 13.58 -7.25 -8.03
CA VAL A 67 12.43 -7.37 -7.13
C VAL A 67 11.58 -8.57 -7.53
N ASN A 68 11.36 -8.79 -8.83
CA ASN A 68 10.67 -9.95 -9.35
C ASN A 68 11.32 -11.26 -8.89
N GLU A 69 12.64 -11.32 -8.97
CA GLU A 69 13.43 -12.47 -8.54
C GLU A 69 13.33 -12.71 -7.03
N LEU A 70 13.46 -11.65 -6.21
CA LEU A 70 13.26 -11.74 -4.76
C LEU A 70 11.89 -12.35 -4.42
N TYR A 71 10.80 -11.79 -4.95
CA TYR A 71 9.45 -12.26 -4.63
C TYR A 71 9.16 -13.66 -5.15
N TYR A 72 9.80 -14.06 -6.25
CA TYR A 72 9.76 -15.44 -6.71
C TYR A 72 10.42 -16.39 -5.69
N PHE A 73 11.59 -16.01 -5.15
CA PHE A 73 12.27 -16.80 -4.12
C PHE A 73 11.53 -16.81 -2.78
N LEU A 74 10.89 -15.71 -2.39
CA LEU A 74 9.99 -15.69 -1.24
C LEU A 74 8.80 -16.64 -1.44
N ASN A 75 8.23 -16.71 -2.66
CA ASN A 75 7.18 -17.68 -2.98
C ASN A 75 7.68 -19.13 -2.88
N LEU A 76 8.84 -19.44 -3.47
CA LEU A 76 9.43 -20.76 -3.38
C LEU A 76 9.64 -21.17 -1.93
N SER A 77 10.20 -20.27 -1.12
CA SER A 77 10.38 -20.47 0.31
C SER A 77 9.06 -20.78 1.00
N TYR A 78 8.04 -19.94 0.79
CA TYR A 78 6.71 -20.14 1.37
C TYR A 78 6.10 -21.50 0.98
N ARG A 79 6.25 -21.94 -0.27
CA ARG A 79 5.72 -23.25 -0.70
C ARG A 79 6.37 -24.43 0.02
N GLN A 80 7.63 -24.30 0.42
CA GLN A 80 8.35 -25.36 1.11
C GLN A 80 8.13 -25.36 2.62
N ILE A 81 8.05 -24.18 3.24
CA ILE A 81 8.08 -24.05 4.71
C ILE A 81 6.81 -23.45 5.32
N ASN A 82 5.86 -23.02 4.48
CA ASN A 82 4.61 -22.34 4.89
C ASN A 82 4.83 -21.08 5.76
N LYS A 83 6.01 -20.46 5.66
CA LYS A 83 6.40 -19.18 6.27
C LYS A 83 7.08 -18.32 5.21
N ILE A 84 6.94 -17.01 5.32
CA ILE A 84 7.71 -16.07 4.49
C ILE A 84 9.02 -15.79 5.25
N PRO A 85 10.19 -16.13 4.70
CA PRO A 85 11.46 -15.89 5.38
C PRO A 85 11.75 -14.39 5.48
N LYS A 86 12.64 -14.04 6.41
CA LYS A 86 13.16 -12.67 6.46
C LYS A 86 14.01 -12.40 5.24
N TYR A 87 14.10 -11.14 4.83
CA TYR A 87 14.96 -10.76 3.73
C TYR A 87 15.56 -9.38 3.95
N SER A 88 16.77 -9.18 3.42
CA SER A 88 17.44 -7.89 3.36
C SER A 88 17.77 -7.53 1.90
N LEU A 89 17.84 -6.24 1.62
CA LEU A 89 18.24 -5.68 0.33
C LEU A 89 19.48 -4.82 0.54
N SER A 90 20.46 -4.92 -0.34
CA SER A 90 21.70 -4.12 -0.23
C SER A 90 21.95 -3.32 -1.51
N ARG A 91 22.18 -2.01 -1.34
CA ARG A 91 22.75 -1.14 -2.38
C ARG A 91 24.25 -1.05 -2.16
N GLY A 92 25.02 -1.86 -2.88
CA GLY A 92 26.47 -1.77 -2.87
C GLY A 92 26.96 -0.52 -3.59
N ALA A 93 27.21 0.57 -2.86
CA ALA A 93 28.13 1.60 -3.30
C ALA A 93 29.56 1.05 -3.08
N ASN A 94 30.28 0.81 -4.18
CA ASN A 94 31.74 0.67 -4.25
C ASN A 94 32.43 -0.67 -3.95
N ASN A 95 31.75 -1.81 -3.81
CA ASN A 95 32.45 -3.11 -3.71
C ASN A 95 32.03 -4.11 -4.79
N GLN A 96 33.02 -4.86 -5.29
CA GLN A 96 32.86 -5.97 -6.24
C GLN A 96 32.10 -7.18 -5.63
N ASP A 97 31.82 -7.15 -4.32
CA ASP A 97 31.00 -8.12 -3.57
C ASP A 97 29.52 -7.69 -3.47
N LYS A 98 28.86 -7.37 -4.59
CA LYS A 98 27.48 -6.87 -4.58
C LYS A 98 26.49 -7.99 -4.21
N VAL A 99 26.19 -8.12 -2.92
CA VAL A 99 24.98 -8.80 -2.46
C VAL A 99 23.79 -7.93 -2.90
N PHE A 100 22.79 -8.52 -3.55
CA PHE A 100 21.60 -7.78 -3.97
C PHE A 100 20.45 -7.99 -3.01
N PHE A 101 20.12 -9.25 -2.75
CA PHE A 101 19.25 -9.65 -1.66
C PHE A 101 19.86 -10.82 -0.88
N GLU A 102 19.45 -10.90 0.37
CA GLU A 102 19.70 -12.01 1.26
C GLU A 102 18.36 -12.49 1.79
N ILE A 103 18.11 -13.81 1.74
CA ILE A 103 16.93 -14.44 2.32
C ILE A 103 17.39 -15.26 3.51
N ILE A 104 16.86 -14.95 4.69
CA ILE A 104 17.28 -15.50 5.98
C ILE A 104 16.17 -16.40 6.54
N PHE A 105 16.54 -17.66 6.76
CA PHE A 105 15.74 -18.70 7.39
C PHE A 105 16.22 -18.87 8.83
N PRO A 106 15.51 -18.33 9.83
CA PRO A 106 15.78 -18.71 11.22
C PRO A 106 15.47 -20.20 11.39
N ILE A 107 16.35 -20.94 12.05
CA ILE A 107 16.09 -22.34 12.38
C ILE A 107 15.29 -22.34 13.68
N ASP A 108 14.01 -22.66 13.54
CA ASP A 108 13.07 -22.87 14.65
C ASP A 108 12.57 -24.32 14.67
N GLU A 109 11.77 -24.69 15.67
CA GLU A 109 11.25 -26.06 15.84
C GLU A 109 10.45 -26.56 14.62
N ASP A 110 9.87 -25.66 13.82
CA ASP A 110 9.06 -26.02 12.66
C ASP A 110 9.91 -26.24 11.39
N LEU A 111 11.15 -25.76 11.37
CA LEU A 111 12.02 -25.81 10.20
C LEU A 111 12.83 -27.11 10.18
N ASN A 112 12.23 -28.16 9.60
CA ASN A 112 12.90 -29.46 9.48
C ASN A 112 13.96 -29.48 8.34
N HIS A 113 14.80 -30.51 8.34
CA HIS A 113 15.83 -30.74 7.31
C HIS A 113 15.28 -30.76 5.87
N ASN A 114 14.17 -31.47 5.66
CA ASN A 114 13.63 -31.69 4.31
C ASN A 114 13.19 -30.37 3.70
N ASN A 115 12.72 -29.43 4.52
CA ASN A 115 12.36 -28.08 4.12
C ASN A 115 13.58 -27.33 3.56
N ILE A 116 14.71 -27.35 4.27
CA ILE A 116 15.94 -26.64 3.84
C ILE A 116 16.48 -27.21 2.55
N THR A 117 16.66 -28.54 2.45
CA THR A 117 17.17 -29.18 1.24
C THR A 117 16.24 -28.95 0.05
N SER A 118 14.93 -28.93 0.28
CA SER A 118 13.96 -28.64 -0.79
C SER A 118 14.05 -27.19 -1.25
N VAL A 119 14.23 -26.23 -0.35
CA VAL A 119 14.45 -24.81 -0.69
C VAL A 119 15.74 -24.65 -1.49
N THR A 120 16.88 -25.12 -1.00
CA THR A 120 18.18 -24.96 -1.68
C THR A 120 18.20 -25.68 -3.03
N THR A 121 17.59 -26.86 -3.13
CA THR A 121 17.46 -27.57 -4.41
C THR A 121 16.52 -26.85 -5.37
N ALA A 122 15.40 -26.30 -4.87
CA ALA A 122 14.49 -25.51 -5.69
C ALA A 122 15.19 -24.28 -6.27
N TYR A 123 16.05 -23.60 -5.49
CA TYR A 123 16.81 -22.43 -5.92
C TYR A 123 17.80 -22.73 -7.05
N ARG A 124 18.46 -23.89 -7.00
CA ARG A 124 19.38 -24.35 -8.06
C ARG A 124 18.71 -24.58 -9.41
N ASN A 125 17.48 -25.08 -9.38
CA ASN A 125 16.75 -25.50 -10.56
C ASN A 125 15.94 -24.36 -11.19
N VAL A 126 16.07 -23.13 -10.71
CA VAL A 126 15.29 -22.00 -11.19
C VAL A 126 15.80 -21.54 -12.55
N LYS A 127 14.96 -21.70 -13.58
CA LYS A 127 15.01 -20.86 -14.78
C LYS A 127 13.98 -19.75 -14.60
N ILE A 128 14.42 -18.52 -14.38
CA ILE A 128 13.52 -17.38 -14.21
C ILE A 128 12.91 -17.06 -15.57
N GLN A 129 11.65 -17.43 -15.78
CA GLN A 129 10.84 -16.77 -16.80
C GLN A 129 10.58 -15.35 -16.29
N GLN A 130 11.14 -14.36 -16.98
CA GLN A 130 10.89 -12.96 -16.67
C GLN A 130 9.38 -12.70 -16.81
N ILE A 131 8.74 -12.33 -15.71
CA ILE A 131 7.37 -11.80 -15.74
C ILE A 131 7.51 -10.37 -16.27
N HIS A 132 7.61 -10.26 -17.59
CA HIS A 132 7.71 -8.97 -18.28
C HIS A 132 6.33 -8.37 -18.45
N ASN A 133 6.01 -7.44 -17.57
CA ASN A 133 5.17 -6.29 -17.88
C ASN A 133 5.77 -5.11 -17.12
N SER A 134 6.83 -4.51 -17.67
CA SER A 134 7.53 -3.41 -16.99
C SER A 134 6.72 -2.13 -17.11
N PHE A 135 5.80 -1.92 -16.16
CA PHE A 135 5.44 -0.56 -15.79
C PHE A 135 6.72 0.20 -15.47
N LYS A 136 6.91 1.39 -16.04
CA LYS A 136 8.07 2.21 -15.78
C LYS A 136 7.64 3.57 -15.28
N LEU A 137 8.21 3.97 -14.16
CA LEU A 137 8.14 5.34 -13.67
C LEU A 137 9.29 6.12 -14.29
N GLU A 138 8.99 7.33 -14.76
CA GLU A 138 10.02 8.26 -15.16
C GLU A 138 10.97 8.54 -13.99
N ASP A 139 12.24 8.79 -14.28
CA ASP A 139 13.23 9.02 -13.24
C ASP A 139 12.93 10.34 -12.51
N SER A 140 12.34 10.21 -11.34
CA SER A 140 12.07 11.32 -10.42
C SER A 140 12.80 11.12 -9.10
N GLN A 141 13.33 12.21 -8.55
CA GLN A 141 13.85 12.20 -7.18
C GLN A 141 12.67 12.09 -6.21
N PHE A 142 12.50 10.91 -5.61
CA PHE A 142 11.47 10.69 -4.60
C PHE A 142 11.92 11.20 -3.23
N ILE A 143 11.06 11.96 -2.58
CA ILE A 143 11.29 12.50 -1.25
C ILE A 143 10.69 11.55 -0.22
N GLU A 144 11.48 11.16 0.79
CA GLU A 144 11.00 10.39 1.93
C GLU A 144 10.14 11.26 2.84
N SER A 145 8.97 10.74 3.23
CA SER A 145 8.15 11.32 4.30
C SER A 145 8.80 11.14 5.66
N ASN A 146 8.47 12.06 6.58
CA ASN A 146 8.95 12.04 7.96
C ASN A 146 8.07 11.17 8.89
N ASP A 147 7.10 10.45 8.32
CA ASP A 147 6.19 9.60 9.06
C ASP A 147 5.82 8.34 8.29
N ILE A 148 5.36 7.32 9.02
CA ILE A 148 4.78 6.13 8.43
C ILE A 148 3.27 6.24 8.60
N GLY A 149 2.57 6.53 7.51
CA GLY A 149 1.11 6.56 7.47
C GLY A 149 0.54 5.20 7.87
N ILE A 150 -0.27 5.18 8.94
CA ILE A 150 -1.02 4.00 9.37
C ILE A 150 -2.40 4.44 9.88
N VAL A 151 -3.44 3.86 9.28
CA VAL A 151 -4.83 4.06 9.71
C VAL A 151 -5.15 3.09 10.86
N GLN A 152 -5.54 3.62 12.01
CA GLN A 152 -6.18 2.87 13.10
C GLN A 152 -7.64 2.57 12.73
N SER A 153 -7.85 1.50 11.97
CA SER A 153 -9.18 1.04 11.56
C SER A 153 -9.86 0.16 12.62
N ASN A 154 -11.16 -0.07 12.42
CA ASN A 154 -11.96 -0.96 13.26
C ASN A 154 -12.46 -2.14 12.42
N THR A 155 -12.77 -3.28 13.04
CA THR A 155 -13.39 -4.42 12.35
C THR A 155 -14.69 -4.07 11.63
N LYS A 156 -15.37 -2.97 12.00
CA LYS A 156 -16.57 -2.49 11.32
C LYS A 156 -16.30 -1.73 10.02
N THR A 157 -15.12 -1.16 9.82
CA THR A 157 -14.88 -0.25 8.68
C THR A 157 -14.47 -0.99 7.41
N ARG A 158 -15.27 -1.95 6.94
CA ARG A 158 -14.89 -2.85 5.84
C ARG A 158 -15.29 -2.36 4.45
N ARG A 159 -16.32 -1.53 4.39
CA ARG A 159 -16.95 -1.10 3.14
C ARG A 159 -16.69 0.35 2.82
N LEU A 160 -16.02 0.62 1.70
CA LEU A 160 -15.70 1.98 1.24
C LEU A 160 -16.94 2.75 0.76
N GLY A 161 -18.01 2.05 0.35
CA GLY A 161 -19.28 2.68 -0.03
C GLY A 161 -19.89 3.56 1.06
N TYR A 162 -19.64 3.25 2.34
CA TYR A 162 -20.06 4.14 3.43
C TYR A 162 -19.28 5.46 3.48
N LEU A 163 -18.02 5.50 3.02
CA LEU A 163 -17.28 6.75 2.94
C LEU A 163 -17.93 7.70 1.94
N LYS A 164 -18.32 7.17 0.77
CA LYS A 164 -19.11 7.86 -0.25
C LYS A 164 -20.42 8.39 0.34
N LEU A 165 -21.21 7.51 0.97
CA LEU A 165 -22.48 7.91 1.59
C LEU A 165 -22.29 9.09 2.55
N ILE A 166 -21.30 9.01 3.43
CA ILE A 166 -21.08 10.03 4.47
C ILE A 166 -20.64 11.36 3.85
N VAL A 167 -19.78 11.35 2.83
CA VAL A 167 -19.39 12.59 2.13
C VAL A 167 -20.59 13.21 1.40
N GLU A 168 -21.45 12.39 0.81
CA GLU A 168 -22.67 12.85 0.13
C GLU A 168 -23.71 13.48 1.07
N LEU A 169 -23.73 13.14 2.36
CA LEU A 169 -24.62 13.78 3.35
C LEU A 169 -24.45 15.31 3.39
N PHE A 170 -23.23 15.79 3.11
CA PHE A 170 -22.90 17.21 3.12
C PHE A 170 -23.49 17.98 1.93
N GLU A 171 -24.21 17.32 1.02
CA GLU A 171 -25.03 18.01 0.02
C GLU A 171 -26.16 18.82 0.67
N SER A 172 -26.72 18.29 1.76
CA SER A 172 -27.80 18.93 2.51
C SER A 172 -27.30 19.99 3.50
N SER A 173 -26.01 19.95 3.88
CA SER A 173 -25.44 20.85 4.88
C SER A 173 -23.92 20.93 4.77
N ASN A 174 -23.36 22.13 4.90
CA ASN A 174 -21.90 22.35 4.90
C ASN A 174 -21.20 21.84 6.16
N TYR A 175 -21.94 21.53 7.22
CA TYR A 175 -21.41 21.00 8.48
C TYR A 175 -22.44 20.14 9.23
N PHE A 176 -21.97 19.28 10.13
CA PHE A 176 -22.84 18.55 11.06
C PHE A 176 -22.30 18.62 12.48
N PRO A 177 -23.13 18.91 13.51
CA PRO A 177 -22.71 18.82 14.89
C PRO A 177 -22.16 17.43 15.24
N ILE A 178 -21.12 17.34 16.06
CA ILE A 178 -20.48 16.07 16.47
C ILE A 178 -21.51 15.09 17.05
N THR A 179 -22.47 15.59 17.81
CA THR A 179 -23.53 14.79 18.47
C THR A 179 -24.61 14.28 17.52
N TYR A 180 -24.66 14.79 16.29
CA TYR A 180 -25.73 14.51 15.34
C TYR A 180 -25.29 13.63 14.16
N LEU A 181 -24.07 13.84 13.63
CA LEU A 181 -23.61 13.18 12.42
C LEU A 181 -23.77 11.64 12.48
N GLY A 182 -23.38 11.01 13.59
CA GLY A 182 -23.50 9.56 13.76
C GLY A 182 -24.94 9.04 13.60
N LYS A 183 -25.93 9.74 14.17
CA LYS A 183 -27.35 9.36 14.05
C LYS A 183 -27.87 9.55 12.62
N ARG A 184 -27.42 10.60 11.94
CA ARG A 184 -27.77 10.84 10.54
C ARG A 184 -27.25 9.73 9.65
N ILE A 185 -25.96 9.37 9.79
CA ILE A 185 -25.34 8.28 9.04
C ILE A 185 -26.07 6.97 9.28
N GLU A 186 -26.39 6.64 10.53
CA GLU A 186 -27.13 5.41 10.85
C GLU A 186 -28.51 5.36 10.18
N THR A 187 -29.21 6.50 10.13
CA THR A 187 -30.54 6.59 9.50
C THR A 187 -30.43 6.36 7.99
N ASP A 188 -29.51 7.05 7.33
CA ASP A 188 -29.40 6.98 5.86
C ASP A 188 -28.78 5.65 5.41
N SER A 189 -27.94 5.03 6.24
CA SER A 189 -27.36 3.70 5.98
C SER A 189 -28.42 2.60 5.91
N MET A 190 -29.56 2.74 6.60
CA MET A 190 -30.63 1.72 6.59
C MET A 190 -31.22 1.50 5.20
N LEU A 191 -31.18 2.52 4.34
CA LEU A 191 -31.68 2.45 2.96
C LEU A 191 -30.87 1.48 2.09
N TYR A 192 -29.65 1.14 2.51
CA TYR A 192 -28.70 0.35 1.74
C TYR A 192 -28.44 -1.04 2.34
N ASN A 193 -29.23 -1.48 3.33
CA ASN A 193 -29.04 -2.78 3.96
C ASN A 193 -29.16 -3.93 2.95
N ASP A 194 -30.17 -3.88 2.08
CA ASP A 194 -30.40 -4.91 1.06
C ASP A 194 -29.30 -4.88 0.01
N ALA A 195 -28.86 -3.68 -0.40
CA ALA A 195 -27.73 -3.50 -1.29
C ALA A 195 -26.43 -4.07 -0.70
N LEU A 196 -26.19 -3.89 0.61
CA LEU A 196 -25.04 -4.49 1.30
C LEU A 196 -25.15 -6.01 1.36
N TYR A 197 -26.35 -6.54 1.62
CA TYR A 197 -26.58 -7.97 1.67
C TYR A 197 -26.37 -8.61 0.28
N GLU A 198 -26.90 -8.00 -0.78
CA GLU A 198 -26.67 -8.44 -2.15
C GLU A 198 -25.18 -8.38 -2.50
N TYR A 199 -24.53 -7.25 -2.22
CA TYR A 199 -23.10 -7.07 -2.44
C TYR A 199 -22.29 -8.11 -1.64
N GLY A 200 -22.62 -8.29 -0.36
CA GLY A 200 -22.00 -9.25 0.55
C GLY A 200 -22.29 -10.70 0.20
N SER A 201 -23.40 -11.02 -0.48
CA SER A 201 -23.68 -12.36 -0.99
C SER A 201 -22.78 -12.71 -2.17
N ARG A 202 -22.47 -11.73 -3.03
CA ARG A 202 -21.54 -11.87 -4.17
C ARG A 202 -20.07 -11.80 -3.73
N MET A 203 -19.77 -10.86 -2.83
CA MET A 203 -18.43 -10.53 -2.33
C MET A 203 -18.18 -11.07 -0.92
N GLY A 204 -18.97 -12.04 -0.50
CA GLY A 204 -18.82 -12.87 0.70
C GLY A 204 -18.76 -12.20 2.06
N ASP A 205 -18.85 -10.88 2.25
CA ASP A 205 -18.78 -10.24 3.59
C ASP A 205 -19.91 -9.23 3.83
N ASP A 206 -20.84 -9.58 4.72
CA ASP A 206 -21.95 -8.75 5.22
C ASP A 206 -21.56 -7.98 6.51
N LYS A 207 -20.33 -8.17 6.98
CA LYS A 207 -19.79 -7.46 8.13
C LYS A 207 -19.44 -6.01 7.76
N GLY A 208 -19.58 -5.12 8.75
CA GLY A 208 -19.39 -3.68 8.57
C GLY A 208 -20.69 -2.89 8.43
N LEU A 209 -21.84 -3.57 8.60
CA LEU A 209 -23.15 -2.94 8.68
C LEU A 209 -23.20 -1.84 9.76
N ILE A 210 -23.62 -0.65 9.36
CA ILE A 210 -24.00 0.44 10.26
C ILE A 210 -25.45 0.19 10.69
N LYS A 211 -25.70 0.06 12.00
CA LYS A 211 -27.02 -0.26 12.57
C LYS A 211 -27.55 0.93 13.35
N LYS A 212 -28.86 1.14 13.34
CA LYS A 212 -29.46 2.18 14.17
C LYS A 212 -29.23 1.92 15.66
N THR A 213 -28.74 2.92 16.38
CA THR A 213 -28.53 2.94 17.83
C THR A 213 -29.07 4.25 18.41
N ASP A 214 -29.26 4.31 19.72
CA ASP A 214 -29.77 5.52 20.38
C ASP A 214 -28.78 6.69 20.35
N SER A 215 -27.49 6.41 20.15
CA SER A 215 -26.40 7.38 20.27
C SER A 215 -25.63 7.64 18.97
N GLY A 216 -25.92 6.95 17.86
CA GLY A 216 -25.11 7.06 16.64
C GLY A 216 -23.77 6.28 16.71
N SER A 217 -23.61 5.42 17.72
CA SER A 217 -22.32 4.78 18.05
C SER A 217 -21.85 3.75 17.03
N SER A 218 -22.73 3.20 16.18
CA SER A 218 -22.32 2.22 15.18
C SER A 218 -21.63 2.85 13.98
N ALA A 219 -21.94 4.12 13.67
CA ALA A 219 -21.31 4.89 12.61
C ALA A 219 -19.97 5.51 13.03
N LYS A 220 -19.70 5.63 14.33
CA LYS A 220 -18.48 6.24 14.87
C LYS A 220 -17.18 5.72 14.24
N PRO A 221 -16.99 4.39 14.06
CA PRO A 221 -15.77 3.89 13.44
C PRO A 221 -15.55 4.41 12.01
N TYR A 222 -16.63 4.62 11.25
CA TYR A 222 -16.54 5.19 9.90
C TYR A 222 -16.23 6.69 9.91
N ILE A 223 -16.74 7.43 10.90
CA ILE A 223 -16.36 8.84 11.12
C ILE A 223 -14.87 8.93 11.45
N GLU A 224 -14.38 8.11 12.40
CA GLU A 224 -12.96 8.05 12.77
C GLU A 224 -12.07 7.65 11.56
N LEU A 225 -12.54 6.74 10.71
CA LEU A 225 -11.85 6.39 9.47
C LEU A 225 -11.78 7.57 8.49
N LEU A 226 -12.88 8.30 8.29
CA LEU A 226 -12.89 9.49 7.43
C LEU A 226 -11.93 10.56 7.92
N GLU A 227 -11.79 10.76 9.23
CA GLU A 227 -10.80 11.69 9.78
C GLU A 227 -9.37 11.24 9.46
N GLN A 228 -9.06 9.95 9.62
CA GLN A 228 -7.72 9.40 9.35
C GLN A 228 -7.37 9.35 7.87
N LEU A 229 -8.37 9.24 6.99
CA LEU A 229 -8.22 9.37 5.54
C LEU A 229 -8.23 10.84 5.09
N ASN A 230 -8.20 11.81 6.02
CA ASN A 230 -8.24 13.24 5.74
C ASN A 230 -9.46 13.64 4.89
N LEU A 231 -10.61 13.01 5.15
CA LEU A 231 -11.88 13.27 4.47
C LEU A 231 -12.83 14.13 5.31
N LEU A 232 -12.78 13.98 6.63
CA LEU A 232 -13.48 14.85 7.59
C LEU A 232 -12.49 15.51 8.54
N THR A 233 -12.87 16.66 9.06
CA THR A 233 -12.17 17.31 10.17
C THR A 233 -13.16 17.98 11.12
N GLN A 234 -12.76 18.13 12.38
CA GLN A 234 -13.57 18.78 13.40
C GLN A 234 -13.18 20.26 13.53
N VAL A 235 -14.16 21.14 13.38
CA VAL A 235 -14.02 22.59 13.58
C VAL A 235 -15.23 23.08 14.38
N ASN A 236 -14.99 23.81 15.47
CA ASN A 236 -16.05 24.40 16.31
C ASN A 236 -17.16 23.41 16.71
N SER A 237 -16.76 22.24 17.24
CA SER A 237 -17.68 21.15 17.64
C SER A 237 -18.57 20.59 16.52
N SER A 238 -18.16 20.77 15.27
CA SER A 238 -18.85 20.25 14.10
C SER A 238 -17.87 19.53 13.16
N TYR A 239 -18.36 18.54 12.45
CA TYR A 239 -17.67 17.92 11.34
C TYR A 239 -17.88 18.74 10.07
N ILE A 240 -16.80 18.93 9.32
CA ILE A 240 -16.80 19.53 7.98
C ILE A 240 -15.98 18.67 7.02
N LEU A 241 -16.29 18.78 5.72
CA LEU A 241 -15.45 18.21 4.66
C LEU A 241 -14.09 18.91 4.59
N THR A 242 -13.02 18.14 4.46
CA THR A 242 -11.67 18.66 4.16
C THR A 242 -11.61 19.22 2.73
N LYS A 243 -10.50 19.92 2.41
CA LYS A 243 -10.23 20.43 1.05
C LYS A 243 -10.32 19.32 0.00
N GLN A 244 -9.73 18.17 0.29
CA GLN A 244 -9.72 17.01 -0.60
C GLN A 244 -11.12 16.42 -0.80
N SER A 245 -11.89 16.24 0.29
CA SER A 245 -13.28 15.77 0.19
C SER A 245 -14.18 16.71 -0.57
N LYS A 246 -13.97 18.03 -0.47
CA LYS A 246 -14.73 19.01 -1.25
C LYS A 246 -14.51 18.83 -2.75
N ILE A 247 -13.30 18.44 -3.18
CA ILE A 247 -13.03 18.15 -4.60
C ILE A 247 -13.86 16.95 -5.05
N TYR A 248 -13.76 15.82 -4.34
CA TYR A 248 -14.56 14.63 -4.62
C TYR A 248 -16.05 14.94 -4.64
N PHE A 249 -16.54 15.67 -3.64
CA PHE A 249 -17.93 16.07 -3.52
C PHE A 249 -18.42 16.84 -4.76
N GLN A 250 -17.66 17.85 -5.23
CA GLN A 250 -18.04 18.62 -6.41
C GLN A 250 -17.98 17.79 -7.69
N LEU A 251 -16.93 16.99 -7.89
CA LEU A 251 -16.79 16.12 -9.06
C LEU A 251 -17.92 15.09 -9.14
N ASN A 252 -18.25 14.46 -8.01
CA ASN A 252 -19.33 13.48 -7.94
C ASN A 252 -20.68 14.11 -8.29
N LYS A 253 -20.92 15.36 -7.86
CA LYS A 253 -22.13 16.11 -8.21
C LYS A 253 -22.23 16.35 -9.72
N PHE A 254 -21.15 16.77 -10.37
CA PHE A 254 -21.14 16.98 -11.82
C PHE A 254 -21.36 15.67 -12.59
N LEU A 255 -20.65 14.60 -12.24
CA LEU A 255 -20.79 13.31 -12.92
C LEU A 255 -22.19 12.69 -12.76
N LYS A 256 -22.86 12.90 -11.62
CA LYS A 256 -24.26 12.47 -11.42
C LYS A 256 -25.27 13.25 -12.27
N GLN A 257 -24.96 14.48 -12.67
CA GLN A 257 -25.83 15.29 -13.52
C GLN A 257 -25.73 14.91 -15.00
N GLU A 258 -24.58 14.37 -15.41
CA GLU A 258 -24.30 14.01 -16.81
C GLU A 258 -24.69 12.57 -17.17
N ILE A 259 -24.81 11.69 -16.17
CA ILE A 259 -25.12 10.27 -16.37
C ILE A 259 -26.46 9.98 -15.66
N ASP A 260 -27.47 9.54 -16.43
CA ASP A 260 -28.70 8.92 -15.90
C ASP A 260 -28.32 7.58 -15.20
N VAL A 261 -27.68 7.67 -14.02
CA VAL A 261 -27.29 6.49 -13.25
C VAL A 261 -28.54 5.97 -12.54
N VAL A 262 -29.19 5.00 -13.18
CA VAL A 262 -30.12 4.06 -12.53
C VAL A 262 -29.44 3.50 -11.27
N ASP A 263 -30.13 3.57 -10.13
CA ASP A 263 -29.78 3.04 -8.79
C ASP A 263 -28.65 1.99 -8.79
N ALA A 264 -27.40 2.47 -8.83
CA ALA A 264 -26.24 1.60 -8.69
C ALA A 264 -26.02 1.33 -7.19
N ASN A 265 -25.85 0.06 -6.85
CA ASN A 265 -25.56 -0.38 -5.49
C ASN A 265 -24.43 0.48 -4.85
N LEU A 266 -24.69 1.12 -3.71
CA LEU A 266 -23.77 2.03 -3.00
C LEU A 266 -22.35 1.43 -2.81
N PHE A 267 -22.27 0.11 -2.64
CA PHE A 267 -21.03 -0.60 -2.36
C PHE A 267 -20.24 -0.95 -3.62
N GLN A 268 -20.83 -0.77 -4.80
CA GLN A 268 -20.14 -0.87 -6.07
C GLN A 268 -19.53 0.49 -6.44
N LEU A 269 -18.25 0.66 -6.10
CA LEU A 269 -17.50 1.90 -6.37
C LEU A 269 -17.40 2.17 -7.88
N ASN A 270 -17.78 3.38 -8.29
CA ASN A 270 -17.56 3.85 -9.66
C ASN A 270 -16.08 4.26 -9.88
N LEU A 271 -15.75 4.73 -11.08
CA LEU A 271 -14.37 5.09 -11.40
C LEU A 271 -13.83 6.26 -10.56
N LEU A 272 -14.65 7.29 -10.29
CA LEU A 272 -14.28 8.41 -9.41
C LEU A 272 -14.06 7.93 -7.97
N ASP A 273 -14.95 7.08 -7.47
CA ASP A 273 -14.84 6.51 -6.12
C ASP A 273 -13.52 5.76 -5.95
N LYS A 274 -13.19 4.89 -6.92
CA LYS A 274 -11.92 4.14 -6.93
C LYS A 274 -10.72 5.06 -7.04
N LEU A 275 -10.74 6.02 -7.97
CA LEU A 275 -9.66 6.98 -8.17
C LEU A 275 -9.44 7.85 -6.94
N PHE A 276 -10.49 8.27 -6.25
CA PHE A 276 -10.33 9.14 -5.10
C PHE A 276 -9.94 8.37 -3.85
N PHE A 277 -10.68 7.32 -3.47
CA PHE A 277 -10.42 6.59 -2.24
C PHE A 277 -9.11 5.82 -2.28
N PHE A 278 -8.70 5.30 -3.44
CA PHE A 278 -7.41 4.62 -3.55
C PHE A 278 -6.25 5.58 -3.27
N ARG A 279 -6.30 6.83 -3.76
CA ARG A 279 -5.31 7.88 -3.46
C ARG A 279 -5.17 8.09 -1.96
N GLN A 280 -6.30 8.26 -1.27
CA GLN A 280 -6.30 8.55 0.17
C GLN A 280 -5.78 7.36 0.98
N ILE A 281 -6.16 6.14 0.61
CA ILE A 281 -5.67 4.92 1.26
C ILE A 281 -4.16 4.76 1.08
N LEU A 282 -3.64 4.98 -0.14
CA LEU A 282 -2.20 4.87 -0.40
C LEU A 282 -1.39 5.91 0.36
N ILE A 283 -1.88 7.14 0.51
CA ILE A 283 -1.20 8.19 1.28
C ILE A 283 -1.28 7.91 2.80
N SER A 284 -2.47 7.59 3.32
CA SER A 284 -2.70 7.49 4.77
C SER A 284 -2.29 6.15 5.38
N ASP A 285 -2.22 5.07 4.59
CA ASP A 285 -2.00 3.71 5.09
C ASP A 285 -1.05 2.84 4.23
N PRO A 286 0.05 3.39 3.67
CA PRO A 286 0.89 2.68 2.70
C PRO A 286 1.45 1.37 3.26
N LEU A 287 1.92 1.37 4.50
CA LEU A 287 2.64 0.25 5.09
C LEU A 287 1.77 -1.02 5.20
N TYR A 288 0.59 -0.92 5.82
CA TYR A 288 -0.26 -2.09 6.05
C TYR A 288 -0.94 -2.58 4.78
N ILE A 289 -1.32 -1.68 3.86
CA ILE A 289 -1.86 -2.06 2.56
C ILE A 289 -0.81 -2.84 1.76
N TRP A 290 0.41 -2.33 1.68
CA TRP A 290 1.49 -2.98 0.94
C TRP A 290 1.83 -4.34 1.54
N VAL A 291 1.92 -4.47 2.87
CA VAL A 291 2.17 -5.77 3.51
C VAL A 291 1.11 -6.82 3.16
N ILE A 292 -0.17 -6.45 3.12
CA ILE A 292 -1.23 -7.39 2.74
C ILE A 292 -1.08 -7.81 1.29
N ILE A 293 -0.81 -6.86 0.40
CA ILE A 293 -0.59 -7.10 -1.03
C ILE A 293 0.61 -8.04 -1.21
N ASP A 294 1.73 -7.76 -0.55
CA ASP A 294 2.95 -8.58 -0.61
C ASP A 294 2.68 -10.02 -0.16
N ILE A 295 2.00 -10.22 0.98
CA ILE A 295 1.68 -11.56 1.49
C ILE A 295 0.83 -12.35 0.49
N ILE A 296 -0.22 -11.74 -0.06
CA ILE A 296 -1.09 -12.40 -1.05
C ILE A 296 -0.28 -12.74 -2.30
N PHE A 297 0.60 -11.84 -2.76
CA PHE A 297 1.41 -12.05 -3.96
C PHE A 297 2.46 -13.13 -3.77
N ILE A 298 3.16 -13.13 -2.64
CA ILE A 298 4.18 -14.13 -2.30
C ILE A 298 3.54 -15.52 -2.23
N VAL A 299 2.29 -15.65 -1.80
CA VAL A 299 1.62 -16.96 -1.68
C VAL A 299 1.27 -17.57 -3.04
N ARG A 300 0.98 -16.74 -4.06
CA ARG A 300 0.64 -17.13 -5.46
C ARG A 300 -0.47 -18.18 -5.61
N LYS A 301 -1.35 -18.29 -4.62
CA LYS A 301 -2.57 -19.11 -4.67
C LYS A 301 -3.68 -18.39 -3.92
N PRO A 302 -4.96 -18.72 -4.17
CA PRO A 302 -6.06 -18.20 -3.37
C PRO A 302 -5.79 -18.41 -1.88
N ILE A 303 -5.90 -17.34 -1.10
CA ILE A 303 -5.52 -17.33 0.32
C ILE A 303 -6.66 -16.80 1.18
N GLY A 304 -6.92 -17.44 2.32
CA GLY A 304 -7.91 -16.99 3.29
C GLY A 304 -7.36 -15.97 4.29
N THR A 305 -8.27 -15.18 4.90
CA THR A 305 -7.92 -14.14 5.89
C THR A 305 -7.07 -14.67 7.04
N MET A 306 -7.36 -15.86 7.56
CA MET A 306 -6.63 -16.43 8.70
C MET A 306 -5.16 -16.70 8.34
N SER A 307 -4.88 -17.18 7.13
CA SER A 307 -3.52 -17.40 6.63
C SER A 307 -2.77 -16.08 6.49
N ILE A 308 -3.43 -15.02 5.99
CA ILE A 308 -2.83 -13.67 5.91
C ILE A 308 -2.48 -13.18 7.32
N LYS A 309 -3.39 -13.29 8.29
CA LYS A 309 -3.15 -12.88 9.69
C LYS A 309 -1.94 -13.61 10.30
N LYS A 310 -1.80 -14.92 10.05
CA LYS A 310 -0.67 -15.72 10.55
C LYS A 310 0.68 -15.25 10.00
N LEU A 311 0.72 -14.79 8.75
CA LEU A 311 1.95 -14.31 8.10
C LEU A 311 2.25 -12.83 8.40
N PHE A 312 1.23 -12.05 8.77
CA PHE A 312 1.32 -10.60 8.86
C PHE A 312 2.38 -10.09 9.83
N VAL A 313 2.42 -10.60 11.07
CA VAL A 313 3.27 -10.05 12.15
C VAL A 313 4.75 -10.19 11.85
N ASP A 314 5.18 -11.33 11.31
CA ASP A 314 6.58 -11.55 10.99
C ASP A 314 6.99 -10.75 9.76
N TYR A 315 6.11 -10.68 8.75
CA TYR A 315 6.36 -9.91 7.54
C TYR A 315 6.45 -8.40 7.82
N ILE A 316 5.50 -7.82 8.57
CA ILE A 316 5.52 -6.39 8.90
C ILE A 316 6.76 -6.02 9.73
N LYS A 317 7.22 -6.91 10.63
CA LYS A 317 8.46 -6.68 11.38
C LYS A 317 9.67 -6.63 10.46
N ASN A 318 9.74 -7.52 9.47
CA ASN A 318 10.80 -7.50 8.47
C ASN A 318 10.76 -6.22 7.62
N GLU A 319 9.58 -5.77 7.18
CA GLU A 319 9.43 -4.50 6.44
C GLU A 319 9.87 -3.29 7.26
N LEU A 320 9.60 -3.30 8.57
CA LEU A 320 10.05 -2.26 9.49
C LEU A 320 11.57 -2.32 9.73
N ASP A 321 12.17 -3.51 9.77
CA ASP A 321 13.63 -3.68 9.82
C ASP A 321 14.29 -3.06 8.57
N LEU A 322 13.74 -3.35 7.38
CA LEU A 322 14.22 -2.77 6.11
C LEU A 322 14.09 -1.25 6.09
N SER A 323 12.91 -0.73 6.44
CA SER A 323 12.66 0.72 6.48
C SER A 323 13.59 1.42 7.47
N GLN A 324 13.88 0.78 8.61
CA GLN A 324 14.80 1.32 9.61
C GLN A 324 16.25 1.33 9.08
N ALA A 325 16.67 0.28 8.40
CA ALA A 325 18.03 0.14 7.86
C ALA A 325 18.32 1.16 6.76
N HIS A 326 17.31 1.45 5.91
CA HIS A 326 17.49 2.31 4.75
C HIS A 326 17.08 3.76 4.98
N SER A 327 16.29 4.09 5.99
CA SER A 327 15.91 5.49 6.25
C SER A 327 17.14 6.34 6.60
N ASN A 328 17.20 7.57 6.08
CA ASN A 328 18.23 8.54 6.44
C ASN A 328 17.83 9.44 7.62
N ASN A 329 16.57 9.36 8.07
CA ASN A 329 16.02 10.24 9.09
C ASN A 329 15.94 9.54 10.47
N ASN A 330 16.67 10.05 11.45
CA ASN A 330 16.69 9.51 12.81
C ASN A 330 15.34 9.61 13.54
N ALA A 331 14.53 10.63 13.26
CA ALA A 331 13.19 10.74 13.83
C ALA A 331 12.28 9.63 13.28
N THR A 332 12.34 9.38 11.98
CA THR A 332 11.63 8.27 11.34
C THR A 332 12.08 6.91 11.89
N LYS A 333 13.39 6.69 12.08
CA LYS A 333 13.91 5.48 12.72
C LYS A 333 13.35 5.25 14.13
N ARG A 334 13.24 6.29 14.95
CA ARG A 334 12.63 6.18 16.29
C ARG A 334 11.17 5.76 16.20
N LYS A 335 10.38 6.42 15.34
CA LYS A 335 8.97 6.03 15.11
C LYS A 335 8.83 4.57 14.67
N ILE A 336 9.74 4.09 13.81
CA ILE A 336 9.78 2.68 13.40
C ILE A 336 10.03 1.75 14.60
N ILE A 337 10.99 2.09 15.47
CA ILE A 337 11.29 1.31 16.68
C ILE A 337 10.08 1.27 17.62
N ASP A 338 9.41 2.41 17.83
CA ASP A 338 8.22 2.50 18.68
C ASP A 338 7.08 1.63 18.12
N LEU A 339 6.86 1.68 16.80
CA LEU A 339 5.89 0.84 16.12
C LEU A 339 6.22 -0.65 16.23
N LYS A 340 7.48 -1.04 16.04
CA LYS A 340 7.94 -2.44 16.22
C LYS A 340 7.70 -2.92 17.64
N THR A 341 7.99 -2.07 18.63
CA THR A 341 7.77 -2.35 20.05
C THR A 341 6.28 -2.55 20.33
N ARG A 342 5.43 -1.67 19.81
CA ARG A 342 3.96 -1.78 19.92
C ARG A 342 3.41 -3.06 19.30
N ILE A 343 3.87 -3.43 18.11
CA ILE A 343 3.45 -4.69 17.45
C ILE A 343 3.91 -5.90 18.25
N SER A 344 5.13 -5.84 18.81
CA SER A 344 5.68 -6.94 19.60
C SER A 344 5.01 -7.11 20.97
N SER A 345 4.35 -6.07 21.49
CA SER A 345 3.62 -6.13 22.77
C SER A 345 2.18 -6.63 22.65
N TRP A 346 1.71 -6.97 21.45
CA TRP A 346 0.37 -7.55 21.25
C TRP A 346 0.24 -8.91 21.94
N GLN A 347 -0.56 -8.96 23.01
CA GLN A 347 -0.81 -10.20 23.76
C GLN A 347 -1.66 -11.21 22.97
N LYS A 348 -2.59 -10.74 22.14
CA LYS A 348 -3.45 -11.55 21.27
C LYS A 348 -3.38 -11.03 19.83
N PRO A 349 -2.28 -11.27 19.10
CA PRO A 349 -2.05 -10.67 17.79
C PRO A 349 -3.20 -10.90 16.81
N LEU A 350 -3.77 -12.11 16.77
CA LEU A 350 -4.89 -12.42 15.89
C LEU A 350 -6.13 -11.53 16.11
N THR A 351 -6.40 -11.13 17.36
CA THR A 351 -7.50 -10.21 17.70
C THR A 351 -7.21 -8.80 17.19
N TYR A 352 -6.00 -8.28 17.39
CA TYR A 352 -5.61 -6.97 16.84
C TYR A 352 -5.67 -6.98 15.31
N LEU A 353 -5.24 -8.06 14.68
CA LEU A 353 -5.24 -8.21 13.23
C LEU A 353 -6.64 -8.29 12.64
N GLU A 354 -7.70 -8.58 13.40
CA GLU A 354 -9.07 -8.44 12.89
C GLU A 354 -9.38 -6.99 12.55
N HIS A 355 -8.90 -6.05 13.36
CA HIS A 355 -9.09 -4.62 13.16
C HIS A 355 -8.18 -4.05 12.08
N ILE A 356 -7.12 -4.78 11.69
CA ILE A 356 -6.14 -4.33 10.68
C ILE A 356 -6.40 -4.99 9.32
N VAL A 357 -6.35 -6.32 9.28
CA VAL A 357 -6.33 -7.11 8.04
C VAL A 357 -7.71 -7.14 7.37
N GLU A 358 -8.79 -7.34 8.14
CA GLU A 358 -10.12 -7.51 7.54
C GLU A 358 -10.65 -6.25 6.86
N PRO A 359 -10.54 -5.04 7.43
CA PRO A 359 -10.92 -3.81 6.74
C PRO A 359 -10.18 -3.65 5.41
N ARG A 360 -8.85 -3.78 5.44
CA ARG A 360 -7.98 -3.52 4.29
C ARG A 360 -8.19 -4.50 3.15
N ILE A 361 -8.33 -5.80 3.43
CA ILE A 361 -8.65 -6.77 2.40
C ILE A 361 -9.99 -6.41 1.74
N ASN A 362 -11.00 -6.03 2.52
CA ASN A 362 -12.29 -5.64 1.97
C ASN A 362 -12.21 -4.33 1.16
N TRP A 363 -11.38 -3.36 1.56
CA TRP A 363 -11.11 -2.17 0.75
C TRP A 363 -10.49 -2.53 -0.59
N LEU A 364 -9.52 -3.46 -0.61
CA LEU A 364 -8.90 -3.93 -1.84
C LEU A 364 -9.90 -4.67 -2.74
N VAL A 365 -10.89 -5.37 -2.16
CA VAL A 365 -12.01 -5.96 -2.92
C VAL A 365 -12.92 -4.87 -3.48
N ASP A 366 -13.34 -3.90 -2.67
CA ASP A 366 -14.21 -2.79 -3.10
C ASP A 366 -13.55 -1.96 -4.22
N LEU A 367 -12.22 -1.80 -4.18
CA LEU A 367 -11.44 -1.14 -5.23
C LEU A 367 -11.30 -2.00 -6.51
N GLY A 368 -11.57 -3.30 -6.45
CA GLY A 368 -11.37 -4.24 -7.56
C GLY A 368 -9.91 -4.66 -7.75
N ILE A 369 -9.06 -4.51 -6.73
CA ILE A 369 -7.67 -4.98 -6.71
C ILE A 369 -7.61 -6.47 -6.38
N LEU A 370 -8.46 -6.91 -5.46
CA LEU A 370 -8.64 -8.33 -5.13
C LEU A 370 -9.99 -8.82 -5.63
N GLU A 371 -10.01 -10.07 -6.06
CA GLU A 371 -11.22 -10.84 -6.27
C GLU A 371 -11.41 -11.81 -5.11
N LEU A 372 -12.68 -12.11 -4.82
CA LEU A 372 -13.05 -13.09 -3.82
C LEU A 372 -13.72 -14.29 -4.49
N LYS A 373 -13.28 -15.48 -4.10
CA LYS A 373 -13.99 -16.73 -4.35
C LYS A 373 -14.40 -17.35 -3.02
N THR A 374 -15.63 -17.87 -2.97
CA THR A 374 -16.11 -18.64 -1.82
C THR A 374 -16.04 -20.12 -2.15
N GLU A 375 -15.15 -20.85 -1.48
CA GLU A 375 -15.02 -22.31 -1.62
C GLU A 375 -15.28 -22.94 -0.25
N SER A 376 -16.20 -23.91 -0.17
CA SER A 376 -16.48 -24.65 1.08
C SER A 376 -16.77 -23.76 2.32
N LYS A 377 -17.42 -22.61 2.11
CA LYS A 377 -17.69 -21.55 3.11
C LYS A 377 -16.47 -20.74 3.57
N GLU A 378 -15.28 -20.99 3.01
CA GLU A 378 -14.10 -20.17 3.22
C GLU A 378 -14.00 -19.07 2.16
N LYS A 379 -13.58 -17.88 2.60
CA LYS A 379 -13.31 -16.73 1.73
C LYS A 379 -11.86 -16.79 1.27
N LEU A 380 -11.65 -16.94 -0.02
CA LEU A 380 -10.32 -17.01 -0.63
C LEU A 380 -10.10 -15.83 -1.57
N TYR A 381 -9.01 -15.10 -1.33
CA TYR A 381 -8.65 -13.90 -2.07
C TYR A 381 -7.52 -14.19 -3.06
N TYR A 382 -7.59 -13.55 -4.23
CA TYR A 382 -6.54 -13.55 -5.23
C TYR A 382 -6.57 -12.21 -6.00
N PHE A 383 -5.50 -11.90 -6.73
CA PHE A 383 -5.45 -10.64 -7.48
C PHE A 383 -6.33 -10.68 -8.73
N SER A 384 -7.04 -9.58 -8.97
CA SER A 384 -7.60 -9.28 -10.29
C SER A 384 -6.50 -8.87 -11.27
N LYS A 385 -6.86 -8.62 -12.54
CA LYS A 385 -5.94 -8.00 -13.51
C LYS A 385 -5.37 -6.68 -12.98
N SER A 386 -6.24 -5.82 -12.43
CA SER A 386 -5.81 -4.54 -11.84
C SER A 386 -4.91 -4.73 -10.63
N GLY A 387 -5.14 -5.77 -9.83
CA GLY A 387 -4.26 -6.12 -8.73
C GLY A 387 -2.86 -6.54 -9.18
N LEU A 388 -2.75 -7.32 -10.26
CA LEU A 388 -1.45 -7.66 -10.85
C LEU A 388 -0.75 -6.43 -11.45
N ASN A 389 -1.49 -5.51 -12.07
CA ASN A 389 -0.92 -4.25 -12.53
C ASN A 389 -0.41 -3.40 -11.36
N LEU A 390 -1.12 -3.35 -10.24
CA LEU A 390 -0.65 -2.68 -9.02
C LEU A 390 0.66 -3.31 -8.51
N ILE A 391 0.80 -4.63 -8.54
CA ILE A 391 2.07 -5.28 -8.18
C ILE A 391 3.23 -4.77 -9.05
N ASN A 392 3.04 -4.65 -10.35
CA ASN A 392 4.09 -4.13 -11.24
C ASN A 392 4.49 -2.69 -10.86
N VAL A 393 3.51 -1.85 -10.51
CA VAL A 393 3.76 -0.49 -10.02
C VAL A 393 4.56 -0.51 -8.72
N LEU A 394 4.16 -1.33 -7.74
CA LEU A 394 4.85 -1.43 -6.45
C LEU A 394 6.27 -1.97 -6.61
N PHE A 395 6.50 -2.89 -7.55
CA PHE A 395 7.82 -3.42 -7.85
C PHE A 395 8.74 -2.35 -8.44
N GLU A 396 8.25 -1.58 -9.40
CA GLU A 396 8.97 -0.43 -9.97
C GLU A 396 9.35 0.59 -8.87
N ILE A 397 8.45 0.87 -7.93
CA ILE A 397 8.73 1.76 -6.80
C ILE A 397 9.83 1.19 -5.90
N LEU A 398 9.78 -0.12 -5.59
CA LEU A 398 10.78 -0.78 -4.75
C LEU A 398 12.16 -0.86 -5.45
N GLU A 399 12.20 -1.09 -6.76
CA GLU A 399 13.45 -1.05 -7.53
C GLU A 399 14.11 0.34 -7.45
N LYS A 400 13.30 1.40 -7.58
CA LYS A 400 13.79 2.79 -7.48
C LYS A 400 14.11 3.22 -6.05
N ASN A 401 13.44 2.71 -5.02
CA ASN A 401 13.73 3.06 -3.61
C ASN A 401 13.40 1.94 -2.61
N LEU A 402 14.40 1.58 -1.80
CA LEU A 402 14.27 0.54 -0.77
C LEU A 402 13.38 0.96 0.42
N ASN A 403 13.22 2.26 0.69
CA ASN A 403 12.25 2.81 1.65
C ASN A 403 10.88 3.02 1.00
N LYS A 404 10.38 1.98 0.35
CA LYS A 404 9.21 2.01 -0.52
C LYS A 404 7.97 2.66 0.13
N HIS A 405 7.75 2.41 1.43
CA HIS A 405 6.61 2.96 2.19
C HIS A 405 6.74 4.46 2.48
N LEU A 406 7.96 4.99 2.63
CA LEU A 406 8.19 6.39 2.99
C LEU A 406 8.06 7.33 1.80
N ILE A 407 8.23 6.82 0.57
CA ILE A 407 8.19 7.65 -0.63
C ILE A 407 6.83 7.71 -1.33
N ILE A 408 5.84 6.95 -0.85
CA ILE A 408 4.53 6.86 -1.52
C ILE A 408 3.90 8.23 -1.73
N GLU A 409 3.91 9.12 -0.73
CA GLU A 409 3.36 10.46 -0.89
C GLU A 409 4.02 11.24 -2.05
N SER A 410 5.35 11.17 -2.15
CA SER A 410 6.09 11.78 -3.27
C SER A 410 5.76 11.12 -4.60
N VAL A 411 5.58 9.80 -4.65
CA VAL A 411 5.20 9.09 -5.88
C VAL A 411 3.81 9.52 -6.35
N ILE A 412 2.85 9.55 -5.43
CA ILE A 412 1.45 9.93 -5.70
C ILE A 412 1.37 11.40 -6.16
N ASN A 413 2.13 12.31 -5.56
CA ASN A 413 2.13 13.71 -6.02
C ASN A 413 2.71 13.91 -7.43
N ASN A 414 3.49 12.96 -7.95
CA ASN A 414 4.12 13.11 -9.27
C ASN A 414 3.47 12.24 -10.36
N HIS A 415 2.85 11.12 -10.01
CA HIS A 415 2.50 10.07 -10.97
C HIS A 415 1.15 9.40 -10.68
N TYR A 416 0.28 9.98 -9.87
CA TYR A 416 -0.92 9.27 -9.40
C TYR A 416 -1.88 8.90 -10.53
N PHE A 417 -2.19 9.84 -11.40
CA PHE A 417 -3.16 9.61 -12.47
C PHE A 417 -2.59 8.64 -13.51
N TYR A 418 -1.29 8.72 -13.79
CA TYR A 418 -0.58 7.74 -14.61
C TYR A 418 -0.60 6.33 -14.00
N ILE A 419 -0.28 6.19 -12.72
CA ILE A 419 -0.32 4.92 -11.99
C ILE A 419 -1.74 4.35 -12.03
N PHE A 420 -2.75 5.16 -11.73
CA PHE A 420 -4.14 4.70 -11.72
C PHE A 420 -4.61 4.29 -13.12
N ASN A 421 -4.27 5.06 -14.16
CA ASN A 421 -4.55 4.73 -15.55
C ASN A 421 -3.99 3.36 -15.95
N TYR A 422 -2.75 3.05 -15.53
CA TYR A 422 -2.12 1.76 -15.78
C TYR A 422 -2.79 0.62 -15.00
N ILE A 423 -3.07 0.83 -13.70
CA ILE A 423 -3.68 -0.18 -12.83
C ILE A 423 -5.04 -0.62 -13.38
N PHE A 424 -5.86 0.32 -13.82
CA PHE A 424 -7.23 0.06 -14.27
C PHE A 424 -7.39 -0.03 -15.80
N ASP A 425 -6.30 -0.01 -16.56
CA ASP A 425 -6.29 -0.18 -18.03
C ASP A 425 -7.24 0.80 -18.75
N LEU A 426 -7.19 2.07 -18.33
CA LEU A 426 -8.15 3.09 -18.76
C LEU A 426 -7.78 3.76 -20.09
N ASN A 427 -6.59 3.46 -20.63
CA ASN A 427 -6.08 3.94 -21.92
C ASN A 427 -6.20 5.46 -22.13
N LYS A 428 -6.06 6.25 -21.05
CA LYS A 428 -6.01 7.71 -21.13
C LYS A 428 -4.64 8.18 -21.61
N ASP A 429 -4.63 9.27 -22.36
CA ASP A 429 -3.44 9.79 -23.01
C ASP A 429 -2.57 10.59 -22.05
N LYS A 430 -1.26 10.39 -22.15
CA LYS A 430 -0.29 11.34 -21.59
C LYS A 430 -0.16 12.51 -22.57
N GLY A 431 -0.53 13.70 -22.14
CA GLY A 431 -0.45 14.90 -22.97
C GLY A 431 -0.45 16.17 -22.14
N SER A 432 -0.02 17.28 -22.75
CA SER A 432 -0.12 18.58 -22.13
C SER A 432 -1.53 19.13 -22.29
N LEU A 433 -2.16 19.50 -21.18
CA LEU A 433 -3.45 20.21 -21.25
C LEU A 433 -3.25 21.60 -21.85
N ASP A 434 -4.17 22.02 -22.74
CA ASP A 434 -4.19 23.37 -23.29
C ASP A 434 -4.26 24.40 -22.16
N ILE A 435 -3.46 25.48 -22.26
CA ILE A 435 -3.39 26.50 -21.21
C ILE A 435 -4.77 27.11 -20.95
N ASN A 436 -5.58 27.34 -21.98
CA ASN A 436 -6.93 27.91 -21.77
C ASN A 436 -7.84 26.94 -21.01
N LYS A 437 -7.69 25.62 -21.21
CA LYS A 437 -8.41 24.62 -20.40
C LYS A 437 -7.97 24.64 -18.94
N ILE A 438 -6.65 24.70 -18.68
CA ILE A 438 -6.13 24.86 -17.31
C ILE A 438 -6.76 26.09 -16.66
N GLU A 439 -6.73 27.24 -17.35
CA GLU A 439 -7.28 28.48 -16.83
C GLU A 439 -8.80 28.40 -16.58
N ASN A 440 -9.55 27.75 -17.47
CA ASN A 440 -10.99 27.55 -17.31
C ASN A 440 -11.31 26.69 -16.08
N TYR A 441 -10.61 25.56 -15.90
CA TYR A 441 -10.78 24.71 -14.72
C TYR A 441 -10.36 25.41 -13.42
N LEU A 442 -9.35 26.28 -13.45
CA LEU A 442 -9.01 27.11 -12.30
C LEU A 442 -10.11 28.13 -11.99
N LEU A 443 -10.70 28.77 -13.01
CA LEU A 443 -11.83 29.69 -12.81
C LEU A 443 -13.05 28.96 -12.24
N GLU A 444 -13.35 27.75 -12.71
CA GLU A 444 -14.36 26.89 -12.11
C GLU A 444 -14.04 26.57 -10.65
N ALA A 445 -12.79 26.23 -10.33
CA ALA A 445 -12.34 25.97 -8.96
C ALA A 445 -12.61 27.18 -8.03
N PHE A 446 -12.41 28.42 -8.51
CA PHE A 446 -12.78 29.63 -7.76
C PHE A 446 -14.28 29.75 -7.51
N GLN A 447 -15.12 29.30 -8.45
CA GLN A 447 -16.57 29.33 -8.30
C GLN A 447 -17.04 28.30 -7.27
N VAL A 448 -16.51 27.07 -7.31
CA VAL A 448 -16.99 25.97 -6.45
C VAL A 448 -16.34 25.91 -5.07
N PHE A 449 -15.12 26.44 -4.91
CA PHE A 449 -14.39 26.46 -3.63
C PHE A 449 -14.29 27.85 -3.01
N LYS A 450 -15.17 28.76 -3.43
CA LYS A 450 -15.21 30.15 -2.97
C LYS A 450 -15.17 30.23 -1.44
N THR A 451 -14.20 30.99 -0.92
CA THR A 451 -14.12 31.33 0.51
C THR A 451 -14.78 32.69 0.77
N GLU A 452 -14.77 33.16 2.02
CA GLU A 452 -15.19 34.54 2.35
C GLU A 452 -14.38 35.59 1.56
N ALA A 453 -13.14 35.27 1.17
CA ALA A 453 -12.35 36.03 0.23
C ALA A 453 -12.56 35.46 -1.19
N PRO A 454 -13.43 36.07 -2.02
CA PRO A 454 -13.90 35.47 -3.28
C PRO A 454 -12.81 35.28 -4.33
N ASN A 455 -11.69 36.00 -4.20
CA ASN A 455 -10.54 35.95 -5.10
C ASN A 455 -9.41 35.06 -4.57
N ARG A 456 -9.66 34.23 -3.54
CA ARG A 456 -8.65 33.35 -2.94
C ARG A 456 -9.20 31.95 -2.65
N ILE A 457 -8.46 30.94 -3.07
CA ILE A 457 -8.71 29.52 -2.75
C ILE A 457 -7.40 28.81 -2.37
N ALA A 458 -7.49 27.62 -1.81
CA ALA A 458 -6.31 26.80 -1.53
C ALA A 458 -5.67 26.30 -2.83
N ALA A 459 -4.36 26.45 -2.96
CA ALA A 459 -3.64 26.12 -4.18
C ALA A 459 -3.69 24.62 -4.48
N SER A 460 -3.43 23.76 -3.47
CA SER A 460 -3.51 22.30 -3.65
C SER A 460 -4.89 21.85 -4.11
N GLN A 461 -5.95 22.47 -3.59
CA GLN A 461 -7.33 22.15 -3.93
C GLN A 461 -7.65 22.48 -5.39
N ALA A 462 -7.18 23.64 -5.86
CA ALA A 462 -7.35 24.05 -7.25
C ALA A 462 -6.55 23.15 -8.21
N ILE A 463 -5.30 22.84 -7.85
CA ILE A 463 -4.43 21.97 -8.65
C ILE A 463 -5.04 20.57 -8.81
N ASP A 464 -5.43 19.93 -7.71
CA ASP A 464 -6.05 18.61 -7.74
C ASP A 464 -7.33 18.64 -8.58
N TYR A 465 -8.17 19.67 -8.41
CA TYR A 465 -9.40 19.83 -9.21
C TYR A 465 -9.11 19.84 -10.73
N VAL A 466 -8.08 20.59 -11.17
CA VAL A 466 -7.64 20.59 -12.58
C VAL A 466 -7.22 19.18 -13.03
N CYS A 467 -6.44 18.46 -12.21
CA CYS A 467 -5.97 17.12 -12.57
C CYS A 467 -7.16 16.14 -12.72
N PHE A 468 -8.11 16.17 -11.79
CA PHE A 468 -9.31 15.34 -11.86
C PHE A 468 -10.20 15.70 -13.07
N LYS A 469 -10.44 16.99 -13.34
CA LYS A 469 -11.23 17.43 -14.50
C LYS A 469 -10.58 17.01 -15.82
N SER A 470 -9.27 17.22 -15.95
CA SER A 470 -8.51 16.75 -17.13
C SER A 470 -8.64 15.25 -17.33
N PHE A 471 -8.60 14.49 -16.22
CA PHE A 471 -8.73 13.04 -16.27
C PHE A 471 -10.12 12.59 -16.72
N PHE A 472 -11.21 13.21 -16.25
CA PHE A 472 -12.57 12.78 -16.57
C PHE A 472 -13.14 13.39 -17.85
N ASP A 473 -12.92 14.68 -18.07
CA ASP A 473 -13.55 15.43 -19.17
C ASP A 473 -12.73 15.36 -20.45
N ASP A 474 -11.39 15.38 -20.33
CA ASP A 474 -10.47 15.45 -21.47
C ASP A 474 -9.81 14.10 -21.81
N ASN A 475 -10.00 13.07 -20.97
CA ASN A 475 -9.25 11.81 -21.06
C ASN A 475 -7.72 11.99 -21.06
N LEU A 476 -7.24 13.03 -20.39
CA LEU A 476 -5.81 13.37 -20.31
C LEU A 476 -5.26 13.14 -18.90
N ILE A 477 -4.05 12.61 -18.84
CA ILE A 477 -3.29 12.46 -17.60
C ILE A 477 -2.49 13.74 -17.39
N VAL A 478 -2.84 14.46 -16.33
CA VAL A 478 -2.17 15.66 -15.86
C VAL A 478 -1.84 15.48 -14.39
N GLU A 479 -0.59 15.71 -14.01
CA GLU A 479 -0.11 15.44 -12.66
C GLU A 479 0.00 16.71 -11.80
N PHE A 480 -0.09 16.54 -10.48
CA PHE A 480 -0.13 17.66 -9.53
C PHE A 480 1.08 18.60 -9.67
N GLU A 481 2.29 18.04 -9.72
CA GLU A 481 3.52 18.83 -9.85
C GLU A 481 3.65 19.52 -11.23
N GLU A 482 2.96 19.03 -12.27
CA GLU A 482 2.91 19.70 -13.58
C GLU A 482 2.14 21.03 -13.49
N ILE A 483 0.91 20.99 -12.97
CA ILE A 483 0.08 22.19 -12.81
C ILE A 483 0.69 23.14 -11.79
N LYS A 484 1.28 22.64 -10.70
CA LYS A 484 2.01 23.47 -9.73
C LYS A 484 3.17 24.23 -10.39
N LYS A 485 3.97 23.55 -11.23
CA LYS A 485 5.04 24.20 -12.00
C LYS A 485 4.50 25.23 -12.98
N HIS A 486 3.36 24.95 -13.62
CA HIS A 486 2.68 25.92 -14.48
C HIS A 486 2.28 27.18 -13.71
N LEU A 487 1.66 27.05 -12.53
CA LEU A 487 1.19 28.17 -11.69
C LEU A 487 2.31 28.99 -11.05
N HIS A 488 3.52 28.44 -10.93
CA HIS A 488 4.70 29.20 -10.50
C HIS A 488 5.26 30.13 -11.58
N ARG A 489 4.89 29.92 -12.86
CA ARG A 489 5.31 30.84 -13.93
C ARG A 489 4.48 32.13 -13.85
N PRO A 490 5.07 33.29 -14.20
CA PRO A 490 4.31 34.53 -14.27
C PRO A 490 3.09 34.39 -15.20
N ASN A 491 1.88 34.55 -14.65
CA ASN A 491 0.61 34.57 -15.39
C ASN A 491 -0.13 35.90 -15.07
N ASN A 492 -0.85 36.45 -16.04
CA ASN A 492 -1.63 37.69 -15.89
C ASN A 492 -2.94 37.50 -15.11
N LYS A 493 -3.51 36.29 -15.09
CA LYS A 493 -4.78 35.97 -14.43
C LYS A 493 -4.63 35.44 -13.01
N PHE A 494 -3.55 34.71 -12.72
CA PHE A 494 -3.36 34.04 -11.44
C PHE A 494 -2.03 34.40 -10.78
N SER A 495 -2.00 34.34 -9.45
CA SER A 495 -0.76 34.29 -8.65
C SER A 495 -0.88 33.25 -7.56
N MET A 496 0.22 32.56 -7.26
CA MET A 496 0.25 31.49 -6.28
C MET A 496 1.35 31.72 -5.24
N ASP A 497 0.98 31.69 -3.97
CA ASP A 497 1.90 31.55 -2.85
C ASP A 497 1.95 30.07 -2.45
N TRP A 498 3.13 29.52 -2.23
CA TRP A 498 3.30 28.10 -1.86
C TRP A 498 4.12 27.94 -0.58
N PHE A 499 3.56 27.23 0.40
CA PHE A 499 4.20 26.91 1.67
C PHE A 499 4.66 25.45 1.67
N LYS A 500 5.96 25.24 1.50
CA LYS A 500 6.56 23.88 1.41
C LYS A 500 6.23 22.99 2.62
N THR A 501 6.13 23.57 3.82
CA THR A 501 5.86 22.84 5.07
C THR A 501 4.46 22.25 5.14
N GLU A 502 3.50 22.85 4.44
CA GLU A 502 2.10 22.41 4.44
C GLU A 502 1.76 21.62 3.18
N ASN A 503 2.69 21.55 2.22
CA ASN A 503 2.45 21.09 0.85
C ASN A 503 1.18 21.72 0.26
N ASP A 504 0.95 23.00 0.57
CA ASP A 504 -0.22 23.77 0.16
C ASP A 504 0.13 25.26 0.03
N GLY A 505 -0.83 26.07 -0.37
CA GLY A 505 -0.65 27.47 -0.64
C GLY A 505 -1.97 28.22 -0.83
N ALA A 506 -1.84 29.46 -1.27
CA ALA A 506 -2.98 30.27 -1.69
C ALA A 506 -2.87 30.56 -3.18
N LEU A 507 -3.95 30.30 -3.91
CA LEU A 507 -4.12 30.75 -5.29
C LEU A 507 -5.02 31.99 -5.29
N TYR A 508 -4.58 33.03 -5.99
CA TYR A 508 -5.30 34.28 -6.11
C TYR A 508 -5.71 34.55 -7.55
N LEU A 509 -6.95 35.02 -7.72
CA LEU A 509 -7.43 35.58 -8.97
C LEU A 509 -7.04 37.07 -9.02
N LYS A 510 -6.23 37.44 -10.03
CA LYS A 510 -5.84 38.84 -10.27
C LYS A 510 -7.05 39.62 -10.79
N LYS A 511 -7.13 40.88 -10.37
CA LYS A 511 -8.19 41.81 -10.80
C LYS A 511 -7.93 42.32 -12.21
#